data_AF-A0AAV4C1L5-F1
#
_entry.id   AF-A0AAV4C1L5-F1
#
_cell.length_a   1.000
_cell.length_b   1.000
_cell.length_c   1.000
_cell.angle_alpha   90.00
_cell.angle_beta   90.00
_cell.angle_gamma   90.00
#
_symmetry.space_group_name_H-M   'P 1'
#
loop_
_entity.id
_entity.type
_entity.pdbx_description
1 polymer ?
#
loop_
_entity_poly.entity_id
_entity_poly.type
_entity_poly.pdbx_seq_one_letter_code
_entity_poly.pdbx_strand_id
1 'polypeptide(L)'
;MKRYDLTEDGYRRKFRTCKPVESESPDIFKVHIVTYLDRWIELSKTDKSYEKLKALIVREQFMDACLEDLVTSLREKDLPTLERVAKEADLFLKVRIKNLCDQPRKVFQANARPRMDSVRPLELERKFNGGRRASSARRPDISLGTA
;
A
#
# COMPACT_ATOMS: atom_id res chain seq x y z
N MET A 1 -6.02 -1.32 -29.22
CA MET A 1 -6.86 -1.04 -28.03
C MET A 1 -7.26 -2.36 -27.40
N LYS A 2 -6.83 -2.64 -26.16
CA LYS A 2 -7.00 -3.96 -25.51
C LYS A 2 -8.44 -4.11 -25.00
N ARG A 3 -9.15 -5.12 -25.48
CA ARG A 3 -10.58 -5.40 -25.21
C ARG A 3 -10.90 -5.81 -23.76
N TYR A 4 -9.88 -5.96 -22.90
CA TYR A 4 -10.02 -6.47 -21.54
C TYR A 4 -10.43 -5.40 -20.51
N ASP A 5 -10.51 -4.14 -20.92
CA ASP A 5 -10.80 -3.02 -20.03
C ASP A 5 -12.28 -2.91 -19.63
N LEU A 6 -13.16 -3.78 -20.15
CA LEU A 6 -14.60 -3.75 -19.92
C LEU A 6 -15.12 -4.93 -19.10
N THR A 7 -14.25 -5.84 -18.64
CA THR A 7 -14.65 -6.99 -17.82
C THR A 7 -14.41 -6.72 -16.34
N GLU A 8 -15.15 -7.42 -15.47
CA GLU A 8 -14.98 -7.38 -14.02
C GLU A 8 -13.51 -7.56 -13.60
N ASP A 9 -12.89 -8.64 -14.09
CA ASP A 9 -11.49 -8.98 -13.81
C ASP A 9 -10.49 -7.96 -14.41
N GLY A 10 -10.86 -7.30 -15.52
CA GLY A 10 -10.10 -6.18 -16.08
C GLY A 10 -10.01 -5.00 -15.11
N TYR A 11 -11.14 -4.54 -14.59
CA TYR A 11 -11.18 -3.43 -13.63
C TYR A 11 -10.58 -3.80 -12.27
N ARG A 12 -10.79 -5.04 -11.79
CA ARG A 12 -10.13 -5.58 -10.60
C ARG A 12 -8.62 -5.48 -10.70
N ARG A 13 -8.02 -5.95 -11.80
CA ARG A 13 -6.57 -5.82 -12.03
C ARG A 13 -6.14 -4.37 -12.04
N LYS A 14 -6.83 -3.50 -12.78
CA LYS A 14 -6.51 -2.06 -12.82
C LYS A 14 -6.51 -1.44 -11.44
N PHE A 15 -7.52 -1.73 -10.61
CA PHE A 15 -7.58 -1.27 -9.23
C PHE A 15 -6.37 -1.75 -8.40
N ARG A 16 -5.99 -3.03 -8.49
CA ARG A 16 -4.90 -3.61 -7.71
C ARG A 16 -3.50 -3.19 -8.17
N THR A 17 -3.32 -2.91 -9.45
CA THR A 17 -2.01 -2.56 -10.03
C THR A 17 -1.90 -1.08 -10.40
N CYS A 18 -2.87 -0.25 -10.04
CA CYS A 18 -2.87 1.18 -10.33
C CYS A 18 -1.64 1.85 -9.69
N LYS A 19 -0.94 2.68 -10.46
CA LYS A 19 0.20 3.47 -10.02
C LYS A 19 0.09 4.87 -10.62
N PRO A 20 0.54 5.92 -9.89
CA PRO A 20 0.50 7.27 -10.42
C PRO A 20 1.44 7.39 -11.63
N VAL A 21 1.04 8.23 -12.58
CA VAL A 21 1.83 8.57 -13.78
C VAL A 21 2.72 9.79 -13.49
N GLU A 22 3.82 9.92 -14.24
CA GLU A 22 4.67 11.11 -14.17
C GLU A 22 3.85 12.38 -14.41
N SER A 23 4.02 13.37 -13.54
CA SER A 23 3.27 14.65 -13.54
C SER A 23 1.76 14.54 -13.29
N GLU A 24 1.25 13.39 -12.84
CA GLU A 24 -0.15 13.25 -12.44
C GLU A 24 -0.44 13.96 -11.10
N SER A 25 -1.55 14.71 -11.06
CA SER A 25 -2.03 15.31 -9.81
C SER A 25 -2.62 14.24 -8.87
N PRO A 26 -2.39 14.31 -7.54
CA PRO A 26 -2.95 13.36 -6.58
C PRO A 26 -4.48 13.22 -6.66
N ASP A 27 -5.20 14.30 -6.97
CA ASP A 27 -6.65 14.26 -7.13
C ASP A 27 -7.10 13.44 -8.33
N ILE A 28 -6.35 13.50 -9.44
CA ILE A 28 -6.61 12.70 -10.64
C ILE A 28 -6.32 11.23 -10.36
N PHE A 29 -5.21 10.94 -9.68
CA PHE A 29 -4.86 9.56 -9.30
C PHE A 29 -5.93 8.94 -8.40
N LYS A 30 -6.42 9.69 -7.41
CA LYS A 30 -7.56 9.27 -6.56
C LYS A 30 -8.79 8.94 -7.41
N VAL A 31 -9.14 9.78 -8.40
CA VAL A 31 -10.27 9.54 -9.31
C VAL A 31 -10.08 8.23 -10.09
N HIS A 32 -8.87 7.92 -10.55
CA HIS A 32 -8.58 6.65 -11.23
C HIS A 32 -8.86 5.45 -10.33
N ILE A 33 -8.35 5.45 -9.10
CA ILE A 33 -8.57 4.36 -8.13
C ILE A 33 -10.06 4.16 -7.87
N VAL A 34 -10.79 5.24 -7.59
CA VAL A 34 -12.23 5.20 -7.31
C VAL A 34 -12.99 4.66 -8.51
N THR A 35 -12.67 5.14 -9.71
CA THR A 35 -13.32 4.70 -10.96
C THR A 35 -13.13 3.20 -11.20
N TYR A 36 -11.92 2.67 -10.98
CA TYR A 36 -11.68 1.25 -11.17
C TYR A 36 -12.42 0.38 -10.15
N LEU A 37 -12.49 0.84 -8.89
CA LEU A 37 -13.26 0.15 -7.86
C LEU A 37 -14.76 0.16 -8.16
N ASP A 38 -15.32 1.32 -8.53
CA ASP A 38 -16.74 1.45 -8.86
C ASP A 38 -17.14 0.57 -10.03
N ARG A 39 -16.32 0.56 -11.10
CA ARG A 39 -16.57 -0.31 -12.27
C ARG A 39 -16.42 -1.79 -11.95
N TRP A 40 -15.49 -2.16 -11.07
CA TRP A 40 -15.38 -3.54 -10.61
C TRP A 40 -16.63 -3.97 -9.84
N ILE A 41 -17.10 -3.17 -8.87
CA ILE A 41 -18.31 -3.45 -8.08
C ILE A 41 -19.56 -3.53 -8.97
N GLU A 42 -19.69 -2.63 -9.95
CA GLU A 42 -20.81 -2.62 -10.89
C GLU A 42 -20.86 -3.91 -11.73
N LEU A 43 -19.71 -4.32 -12.28
CA LEU A 43 -19.62 -5.51 -13.13
C LEU A 43 -19.70 -6.83 -12.36
N SER A 44 -19.28 -6.84 -11.08
CA SER A 44 -19.44 -8.00 -10.20
C SER A 44 -20.88 -8.18 -9.71
N LYS A 45 -21.80 -7.28 -10.09
CA LYS A 45 -23.21 -7.27 -9.67
C LYS A 45 -23.37 -7.39 -8.16
N THR A 46 -22.43 -6.82 -7.41
CA THR A 46 -22.38 -6.90 -5.97
C THR A 46 -23.10 -5.71 -5.36
N ASP A 47 -24.03 -5.96 -4.44
CA ASP A 47 -24.71 -4.88 -3.75
C ASP A 47 -23.71 -3.99 -3.00
N LYS A 48 -23.93 -2.67 -3.01
CA LYS A 48 -23.07 -1.69 -2.32
C LYS A 48 -23.26 -1.69 -0.79
N SER A 49 -23.60 -2.84 -0.21
CA SER A 49 -23.61 -3.02 1.24
C SER A 49 -22.20 -3.37 1.72
N TYR A 50 -21.84 -2.88 2.90
CA TYR A 50 -20.52 -3.11 3.48
C TYR A 50 -20.13 -4.59 3.51
N GLU A 51 -21.04 -5.46 3.94
CA GLU A 51 -20.79 -6.91 4.03
C GLU A 51 -20.55 -7.56 2.66
N LYS A 52 -21.30 -7.15 1.63
CA LYS A 52 -21.14 -7.69 0.27
C LYS A 52 -19.85 -7.21 -0.39
N LEU A 53 -19.48 -5.94 -0.19
CA LEU A 53 -18.21 -5.40 -0.65
C LEU A 53 -17.01 -6.07 0.05
N LYS A 54 -17.10 -6.26 1.36
CA LYS A 54 -16.10 -7.00 2.13
C LYS A 54 -15.96 -8.43 1.61
N ALA A 55 -17.07 -9.13 1.36
CA ALA A 55 -17.05 -10.47 0.80
C ALA A 55 -16.40 -10.53 -0.59
N LEU A 56 -16.71 -9.59 -1.48
CA LEU A 56 -16.09 -9.48 -2.81
C LEU A 56 -14.57 -9.34 -2.71
N ILE A 57 -14.09 -8.40 -1.90
CA ILE A 57 -12.66 -8.11 -1.74
C ILE A 57 -11.90 -9.31 -1.13
N VAL A 58 -12.47 -9.92 -0.08
CA VAL A 58 -11.85 -11.08 0.59
C VAL A 58 -11.83 -12.28 -0.33
N ARG A 59 -12.91 -12.54 -1.07
CA ARG A 59 -12.99 -13.65 -2.03
C ARG A 59 -11.91 -13.51 -3.09
N GLU A 60 -11.82 -12.36 -3.76
CA GLU A 60 -10.80 -12.20 -4.80
C GLU A 60 -9.38 -12.27 -4.25
N GLN A 61 -9.12 -11.72 -3.06
CA GLN A 61 -7.81 -11.86 -2.42
C GLN A 61 -7.46 -13.32 -2.06
N PHE A 62 -8.46 -14.11 -1.65
CA PHE A 62 -8.30 -15.53 -1.38
C PHE A 62 -7.96 -16.30 -2.65
N MET A 63 -8.70 -16.04 -3.74
CA MET A 63 -8.45 -16.67 -5.04
C MET A 63 -7.06 -16.32 -5.58
N ASP A 64 -6.65 -15.05 -5.53
CA ASP A 64 -5.33 -14.63 -6.00
C ASP A 64 -4.16 -15.26 -5.22
N ALA A 65 -4.39 -15.67 -3.97
CA ALA A 65 -3.37 -16.24 -3.09
C ALA A 65 -3.30 -17.78 -3.15
N CYS A 66 -4.28 -18.45 -3.75
CA CYS A 66 -4.39 -19.90 -3.79
C CYS A 66 -3.80 -20.50 -5.08
N LEU A 67 -3.55 -21.81 -5.07
CA LEU A 67 -3.14 -22.58 -6.26
C LEU A 67 -4.13 -22.43 -7.42
N GLU A 68 -3.62 -22.34 -8.65
CA GLU A 68 -4.43 -22.15 -9.87
C GLU A 68 -5.47 -23.27 -10.08
N ASP A 69 -5.10 -24.53 -9.85
CA ASP A 69 -6.03 -25.67 -9.90
C ASP A 69 -7.20 -25.53 -8.93
N LEU A 70 -6.91 -25.04 -7.71
CA LEU A 70 -7.93 -24.83 -6.67
C LEU A 70 -8.85 -23.68 -7.08
N VAL A 71 -8.28 -22.57 -7.54
CA VAL A 71 -9.04 -21.40 -8.01
C VAL A 71 -9.98 -21.79 -9.15
N THR A 72 -9.48 -22.55 -10.12
CA THR A 72 -10.29 -23.05 -11.25
C THR A 72 -11.50 -23.85 -10.73
N SER A 73 -11.27 -24.82 -9.84
CA SER A 73 -12.35 -25.62 -9.27
C SER A 73 -13.36 -24.79 -8.45
N LEU A 74 -12.90 -23.75 -7.75
CA LEU A 74 -13.78 -22.87 -6.98
C LEU A 74 -14.60 -21.93 -7.87
N ARG A 75 -14.04 -21.46 -8.99
CA ARG A 75 -14.75 -20.60 -9.96
C ARG A 75 -15.89 -21.35 -10.66
N GLU A 76 -15.75 -22.66 -10.86
CA GLU A 76 -16.80 -23.52 -11.45
C GLU A 76 -18.03 -23.70 -10.54
N LYS A 77 -17.90 -23.57 -9.22
CA LYS A 77 -18.90 -24.01 -8.23
C LYS A 77 -19.90 -22.96 -7.76
N ASP A 78 -19.90 -21.76 -8.37
CA ASP A 78 -20.74 -20.60 -8.01
C ASP A 78 -21.05 -20.48 -6.50
N LEU A 79 -20.02 -20.21 -5.70
CA LEU A 79 -20.12 -20.22 -4.24
C LEU A 79 -20.54 -18.84 -3.72
N PRO A 80 -21.73 -18.66 -3.11
CA PRO A 80 -22.25 -17.33 -2.77
C PRO A 80 -21.68 -16.74 -1.48
N THR A 81 -21.05 -17.53 -0.61
CA THR A 81 -20.53 -17.08 0.69
C THR A 81 -19.09 -17.50 0.91
N LEU A 82 -18.35 -16.73 1.72
CA LEU A 82 -16.95 -16.99 2.04
C LEU A 82 -16.78 -18.33 2.78
N GLU A 83 -17.74 -18.71 3.62
CA GLU A 83 -17.71 -19.98 4.36
C GLU A 83 -17.81 -21.16 3.40
N ARG A 84 -18.61 -21.04 2.33
CA ARG A 84 -18.70 -22.08 1.30
C ARG A 84 -17.41 -22.17 0.48
N VAL A 85 -16.79 -21.02 0.16
CA VAL A 85 -15.47 -20.99 -0.49
C VAL A 85 -14.42 -21.72 0.36
N ALA A 86 -14.35 -21.44 1.66
CA ALA A 86 -13.40 -22.09 2.56
C ALA A 86 -13.66 -23.60 2.70
N LYS A 87 -14.91 -24.01 2.90
CA LYS A 87 -15.28 -25.44 3.02
C LYS A 87 -14.93 -26.23 1.76
N GLU A 88 -15.18 -25.66 0.59
CA GLU A 88 -14.90 -26.32 -0.67
C GLU A 88 -13.39 -26.40 -0.94
N ALA A 89 -12.64 -25.36 -0.56
CA ALA A 89 -11.19 -25.39 -0.62
C ALA A 89 -10.60 -26.48 0.28
N ASP A 90 -11.09 -26.60 1.52
CA ASP A 90 -10.67 -27.66 2.45
C ASP A 90 -10.93 -29.05 1.86
N LEU A 91 -12.09 -29.27 1.25
CA LEU A 91 -12.44 -30.54 0.61
C LEU A 91 -11.49 -30.85 -0.54
N PHE A 92 -11.25 -29.88 -1.42
CA PHE A 92 -10.37 -30.04 -2.57
C PHE A 92 -8.93 -30.42 -2.15
N LEU A 93 -8.40 -29.74 -1.14
CA LEU A 93 -7.05 -29.99 -0.63
C LEU A 93 -6.93 -31.35 0.05
N LYS A 94 -7.94 -31.77 0.81
CA LYS A 94 -8.00 -33.11 1.42
C LYS A 94 -8.01 -34.22 0.38
N VAL A 95 -8.80 -34.05 -0.69
CA VAL A 95 -8.90 -35.06 -1.76
C VAL A 95 -7.62 -35.15 -2.57
N ARG A 96 -7.00 -34.00 -2.88
CA ARG A 96 -5.79 -33.96 -3.74
C ARG A 96 -4.48 -34.05 -2.98
N ILE A 97 -4.51 -34.07 -1.64
CA ILE A 97 -3.33 -34.07 -0.76
C ILE A 97 -2.37 -32.92 -1.18
N LYS A 98 -2.93 -31.72 -1.33
CA LYS A 98 -2.20 -30.50 -1.70
C LYS A 98 -2.22 -29.49 -0.56
N ASN A 99 -1.25 -28.57 -0.57
CA ASN A 99 -1.25 -27.39 0.30
C ASN A 99 -1.97 -26.21 -0.38
N LEU A 100 -2.34 -25.18 0.40
CA LEU A 100 -3.02 -23.97 -0.12
C LEU A 100 -2.21 -23.18 -1.15
N CYS A 101 -0.88 -23.25 -1.07
CA CYS A 101 0.05 -22.63 -2.02
C CYS A 101 1.36 -23.45 -2.08
N ASP A 102 2.04 -23.39 -3.23
CA ASP A 102 3.32 -24.08 -3.45
C ASP A 102 4.52 -23.27 -2.96
N GLN A 103 4.31 -21.97 -2.68
CA GLN A 103 5.40 -21.09 -2.27
C GLN A 103 5.58 -21.14 -0.76
N PRO A 104 6.78 -21.51 -0.25
CA PRO A 104 7.12 -21.26 1.13
C PRO A 104 7.07 -19.75 1.33
N ARG A 105 6.20 -19.28 2.22
CA ARG A 105 6.15 -17.86 2.61
C ARG A 105 7.59 -17.51 3.01
N LYS A 106 8.24 -16.56 2.31
CA LYS A 106 9.45 -15.93 2.85
C LYS A 106 9.00 -15.30 4.16
N VAL A 107 9.20 -16.02 5.26
CA VAL A 107 9.06 -15.44 6.59
C VAL A 107 9.94 -14.20 6.50
N PHE A 108 9.35 -13.03 6.65
CA PHE A 108 10.14 -11.83 6.84
C PHE A 108 11.01 -12.16 8.04
N GLN A 109 12.29 -12.46 7.79
CA GLN A 109 13.25 -12.54 8.86
C GLN A 109 13.20 -11.15 9.45
N ALA A 110 12.67 -11.05 10.67
CA ALA A 110 12.74 -9.85 11.48
C ALA A 110 14.21 -9.65 11.87
N ASN A 111 15.06 -9.43 10.88
CA ASN A 111 16.46 -9.14 11.09
C ASN A 111 16.54 -7.67 11.48
N ALA A 112 16.79 -7.49 12.78
CA ALA A 112 17.42 -6.34 13.40
C ALA A 112 16.89 -4.98 12.94
N ARG A 113 16.07 -4.36 13.79
CA ARG A 113 16.04 -2.89 13.84
C ARG A 113 17.49 -2.41 13.95
N PRO A 114 17.99 -1.51 13.08
CA PRO A 114 19.19 -0.77 13.42
C PRO A 114 18.92 -0.10 14.77
N ARG A 115 19.79 -0.33 15.76
CA ARG A 115 19.81 0.51 16.96
C ARG A 115 19.92 1.95 16.46
N MET A 116 18.92 2.77 16.79
CA MET A 116 19.06 4.21 16.66
C MET A 116 20.12 4.64 17.68
N ASP A 117 21.37 4.71 17.25
CA ASP A 117 22.38 5.41 18.01
C ASP A 117 22.10 6.92 17.90
N SER A 118 21.80 7.50 19.05
CA SER A 118 21.92 8.93 19.37
C SER A 118 21.07 9.91 18.56
N VAL A 119 19.81 10.09 18.95
CA VAL A 119 19.19 11.42 18.84
C VAL A 119 19.83 12.28 19.93
N ARG A 120 20.73 13.20 19.56
CA ARG A 120 21.19 14.25 20.48
C ARG A 120 19.98 15.12 20.84
N PRO A 121 19.64 15.31 22.12
CA PRO A 121 18.60 16.26 22.49
C PRO A 121 19.03 17.69 22.16
N LEU A 122 18.22 18.41 21.39
CA LEU A 122 18.26 19.87 21.32
C LEU A 122 17.84 20.40 22.69
N GLU A 123 18.80 20.63 23.57
CA GLU A 123 18.56 21.31 24.84
C GLU A 123 18.24 22.78 24.57
N LEU A 124 16.95 23.09 24.70
CA LEU A 124 16.44 24.45 24.82
C LEU A 124 16.75 24.95 26.24
N GLU A 125 17.95 25.46 26.48
CA GLU A 125 18.21 26.32 27.64
C GLU A 125 18.51 27.76 27.21
N ARG A 126 17.49 28.60 27.35
CA ARG A 126 17.65 30.03 27.62
C ARG A 126 18.42 30.19 28.93
N LYS A 127 19.66 30.64 28.88
CA LYS A 127 20.28 31.36 30.02
C LYS A 127 20.83 32.69 29.55
N PHE A 128 20.04 33.70 29.88
CA PHE A 128 20.42 35.10 30.01
C PHE A 128 21.44 35.19 31.15
N ASN A 129 22.72 35.47 30.88
CA ASN A 129 23.49 36.45 31.66
C ASN A 129 24.88 36.77 31.07
N GLY A 130 25.08 38.06 30.79
CA GLY A 130 26.20 38.86 31.27
C GLY A 130 27.63 38.34 31.20
N GLY A 131 28.38 38.87 30.23
CA GLY A 131 29.67 39.49 30.51
C GLY A 131 30.92 38.60 30.40
N ARG A 132 31.70 38.86 29.36
CA ARG A 132 33.10 39.30 29.53
C ARG A 132 33.66 39.84 28.22
N ARG A 133 34.08 41.10 28.29
CA ARG A 133 34.98 41.76 27.34
C ARG A 133 36.29 40.97 27.25
N ALA A 134 36.83 40.83 26.05
CA ALA A 134 38.27 40.82 25.84
C ALA A 134 38.55 41.45 24.47
N SER A 135 39.28 42.56 24.55
CA SER A 135 39.74 43.41 23.46
C SER A 135 40.83 42.75 22.62
N SER A 136 41.23 43.47 21.55
CA SER A 136 42.43 43.28 20.71
C SER A 136 42.12 42.50 19.42
N ALA A 137 42.42 42.97 18.20
CA ALA A 137 43.34 43.99 17.76
C ALA A 137 43.01 44.45 16.32
N ARG A 138 43.31 45.73 16.04
CA ARG A 138 43.90 46.29 14.79
C ARG A 138 43.22 46.01 13.44
N ARG A 139 42.99 46.97 12.55
CA ARG A 139 43.25 48.41 12.45
C ARG A 139 42.34 48.97 11.33
N PRO A 140 42.04 50.27 11.33
CA PRO A 140 41.20 50.93 10.34
C PRO A 140 42.03 51.36 9.14
N ASP A 141 41.38 51.54 7.99
CA ASP A 141 41.76 52.63 7.11
C ASP A 141 40.52 53.37 6.63
N ILE A 142 40.49 54.65 6.97
CA ILE A 142 39.47 55.63 6.63
C ILE A 142 40.24 56.72 5.89
N SER A 143 39.82 57.02 4.68
CA SER A 143 40.03 58.32 4.05
C SER A 143 38.76 58.61 3.23
N LEU A 144 37.85 59.41 3.78
CA LEU A 144 37.73 60.87 3.64
C LEU A 144 37.58 61.33 2.20
N GLY A 145 36.39 61.83 1.90
CA GLY A 145 36.06 62.61 0.70
C GLY A 145 34.82 63.45 0.97
N THR A 146 35.03 64.57 1.65
CA THR A 146 34.11 65.71 1.82
C THR A 146 33.83 66.39 0.48
N ALA A 147 32.55 66.66 0.20
CA ALA A 147 31.98 67.95 -0.24
C ALA A 147 30.54 67.73 -0.74
#